data_AF-A0AB36F094-F1
#
_entry.id   AF-A0AB36F094-F1
#
_cell.length_a   1.000
_cell.length_b   1.000
_cell.length_c   1.000
_cell.angle_alpha   90.00
_cell.angle_beta   90.00
_cell.angle_gamma   90.00
#
_symmetry.space_group_name_H-M   'P 1'
#
loop_
_entity.id
_entity.type
_entity.pdbx_description
1 polymer ?
#
loop_
_entity_poly.entity_id
_entity_poly.type
_entity_poly.pdbx_seq_one_letter_code
_entity_poly.pdbx_strand_id
1 'polypeptide(L)' 'MSWYDRAWQHMHQVHQQALADGLDAMARARAIDDSYPWQKRSGWPYKAWLRARRDFFPRQQLPMPRAKRPGADLFSE' A
#
# COMPACT_ATOMS: atom_id res chain seq x y z
N MET A 1 -6.37 14.49 -14.24
CA MET A 1 -6.10 13.77 -12.97
C MET A 1 -5.26 12.55 -13.28
N SER A 2 -4.04 12.46 -12.73
CA SER A 2 -3.10 11.38 -13.05
C SER A 2 -3.43 10.08 -12.30
N TRP A 3 -2.84 8.95 -12.73
CA TRP A 3 -2.94 7.69 -11.98
C TRP A 3 -2.38 7.81 -10.56
N TYR A 4 -1.37 8.67 -10.36
CA TYR A 4 -0.81 8.95 -9.06
C TYR A 4 -1.81 9.68 -8.16
N ASP A 5 -2.49 10.71 -8.68
CA ASP A 5 -3.48 11.47 -7.91
C ASP A 5 -4.66 10.59 -7.50
N ARG A 6 -5.13 9.73 -8.41
CA ARG A 6 -6.18 8.75 -8.13
C ARG A 6 -5.76 7.75 -7.06
N ALA A 7 -4.54 7.23 -7.15
CA ALA A 7 -4.00 6.31 -6.14
C ALA A 7 -3.89 7.00 -4.78
N TRP A 8 -3.37 8.22 -4.75
CA TRP A 8 -3.22 9.01 -3.54
C TRP A 8 -4.56 9.30 -2.85
N GLN A 9 -5.56 9.76 -3.60
CA GLN A 9 -6.90 10.03 -3.08
C GLN A 9 -7.53 8.77 -2.48
N HIS A 10 -7.41 7.63 -3.19
CA HIS A 10 -7.93 6.35 -2.71
C HIS A 10 -7.22 5.89 -1.43
N MET A 11 -5.88 5.94 -1.38
CA MET A 11 -5.11 5.62 -0.17
C MET A 11 -5.50 6.52 1.01
N HIS A 12 -5.69 7.82 0.76
CA HIS A 12 -6.12 8.76 1.79
C HIS A 12 -7.51 8.43 2.33
N GLN A 13 -8.48 8.15 1.46
CA GLN A 13 -9.83 7.78 1.87
C GLN A 13 -9.83 6.51 2.72
N VAL A 14 -9.12 5.47 2.29
CA VAL A 14 -9.00 4.20 3.03
C VAL A 14 -8.27 4.40 4.36
N HIS A 15 -7.24 5.25 4.39
CA HIS A 15 -6.54 5.58 5.62
C HIS A 15 -7.43 6.29 6.64
N GLN A 16 -8.24 7.26 6.20
CA GLN A 16 -9.20 7.96 7.06
C GLN A 16 -10.28 7.01 7.61
N GLN A 17 -10.78 6.11 6.77
CA GLN A 17 -11.73 5.08 7.23
C GLN A 17 -11.08 4.16 8.27
N ALA A 18 -9.89 3.65 7.98
CA ALA A 18 -9.17 2.77 8.89
C ALA A 18 -8.77 3.46 10.21
N LEU A 19 -8.54 4.77 10.18
CA LEU A 19 -8.35 5.61 11.37
C LEU A 19 -9.64 5.71 12.18
N ALA A 20 -10.78 5.95 11.54
CA ALA A 20 -12.09 6.01 12.20
C ALA A 20 -12.48 4.66 12.82
N ASP A 21 -12.07 3.56 12.19
CA ASP A 21 -12.27 2.20 12.69
C ASP A 21 -11.30 1.84 13.85
N GLY A 22 -10.38 2.74 14.22
CA GLY A 22 -9.42 2.53 15.31
C GLY A 22 -8.33 1.50 14.99
N LEU A 23 -8.06 1.24 13.71
CA LEU A 23 -7.08 0.23 13.29
C LEU A 23 -5.65 0.67 13.60
N ASP A 24 -4.83 -0.28 14.05
CA ASP A 24 -3.40 -0.07 14.28
C ASP A 24 -2.65 0.27 12.97
N ALA A 25 -1.47 0.88 13.07
CA ALA A 25 -0.64 1.27 11.93
C ALA A 25 -0.41 0.13 10.92
N MET A 26 -0.18 -1.10 11.41
CA MET A 26 0.00 -2.26 10.53
C MET A 26 -1.29 -2.64 9.79
N ALA A 27 -2.43 -2.62 10.50
CA ALA A 27 -3.72 -2.91 9.91
C ALA A 27 -4.16 -1.84 8.90
N ARG A 28 -3.87 -0.55 9.18
CA ARG A 28 -4.09 0.56 8.24
C ARG A 28 -3.27 0.40 6.97
N ALA A 29 -1.98 0.06 7.09
CA ALA A 29 -1.13 -0.21 5.94
C ALA A 29 -1.66 -1.38 5.10
N ARG A 30 -2.13 -2.44 5.75
CA ARG A 30 -2.73 -3.60 5.09
C ARG A 30 -4.04 -3.26 4.37
N ALA A 31 -4.92 -2.50 5.02
CA ALA A 31 -6.18 -2.06 4.45
C ALA A 31 -5.95 -1.26 3.15
N ILE A 32 -4.95 -0.37 3.14
CA ILE A 32 -4.56 0.35 1.94
C ILE A 32 -4.14 -0.62 0.83
N ASP A 33 -3.25 -1.58 1.11
CA ASP A 33 -2.77 -2.54 0.10
C ASP A 33 -3.86 -3.47 -0.45
N ASP A 34 -4.81 -3.88 0.40
CA ASP A 34 -5.94 -4.72 0.01
C ASP A 34 -7.02 -3.93 -0.75
N SER A 35 -7.15 -2.62 -0.50
CA SER A 35 -8.14 -1.74 -1.15
C SER A 35 -7.85 -1.40 -2.61
N TYR A 36 -6.77 -1.93 -3.21
CA TYR A 36 -6.35 -1.58 -4.56
C TYR A 36 -7.49 -1.72 -5.59
N PRO A 37 -7.98 -0.63 -6.20
CA PRO A 37 -9.26 -0.64 -6.93
C PRO A 37 -9.15 -1.16 -8.37
N TRP A 38 -7.94 -1.31 -8.91
CA TRP A 38 -7.73 -1.72 -10.30
C TRP A 38 -7.43 -3.22 -10.34
N GLN A 39 -8.39 -4.03 -10.79
CA GLN A 39 -8.39 -5.50 -10.75
C GLN A 39 -7.01 -6.18 -10.92
N LYS A 40 -6.22 -5.77 -11.93
CA LYS A 40 -4.88 -6.32 -12.16
C LYS A 40 -3.79 -5.41 -11.56
N ARG A 41 -2.94 -6.01 -10.73
CA ARG A 41 -1.68 -5.41 -10.22
C ARG A 41 -0.61 -5.41 -11.32
N SER A 42 -0.89 -4.76 -12.45
CA SER A 42 -0.02 -4.70 -13.62
C SER A 42 -0.10 -3.34 -14.33
N GLY A 43 0.92 -3.04 -15.15
CA GLY A 43 0.94 -1.85 -16.00
C GLY A 43 1.15 -0.52 -15.25
N TRP A 44 0.80 0.57 -15.92
CA TRP A 44 0.97 1.94 -15.42
C TRP A 44 0.18 2.28 -14.14
N PRO A 45 -1.08 1.84 -13.95
CA PRO A 45 -1.83 2.11 -12.73
C PRO A 45 -1.14 1.54 -11.49
N TYR A 46 -0.61 0.32 -11.60
CA TYR A 46 0.09 -0.34 -10.50
C TYR A 46 1.42 0.34 -10.17
N LYS A 47 2.19 0.76 -11.20
CA LYS A 47 3.43 1.53 -10.97
C LYS A 47 3.16 2.87 -10.28
N ALA A 48 2.10 3.57 -10.69
CA ALA A 48 1.69 4.83 -10.07
C ALA A 48 1.24 4.63 -8.61
N TRP A 49 0.50 3.56 -8.35
CA TRP A 49 0.13 3.14 -7.00
C TRP A 49 1.35 2.87 -6.12
N LEU A 50 2.32 2.07 -6.58
CA LEU A 50 3.54 1.80 -5.81
C LEU A 50 4.33 3.07 -5.51
N ARG A 51 4.37 4.02 -6.45
CA ARG A 51 4.99 5.32 -6.24
C ARG A 51 4.25 6.15 -5.17
N ALA A 52 2.93 6.26 -5.27
CA ALA A 52 2.12 6.96 -4.28
C ALA A 52 2.26 6.33 -2.89
N ARG A 53 2.23 4.99 -2.81
CA ARG A 53 2.39 4.22 -1.57
C ARG A 53 3.70 4.54 -0.86
N ARG A 54 4.81 4.56 -1.61
CA ARG A 54 6.15 4.86 -1.08
C ARG A 54 6.22 6.26 -0.46
N ASP A 55 5.52 7.22 -1.04
CA ASP A 55 5.56 8.62 -0.58
C ASP A 55 4.51 8.87 0.53
N PHE A 56 3.41 8.12 0.54
CA PHE A 56 2.30 8.25 1.50
C PHE A 56 2.63 7.63 2.86
N PHE A 57 3.22 6.44 2.88
CA PHE A 57 3.45 5.67 4.12
C PHE A 57 4.33 6.42 5.13
N PRO A 58 5.48 7.02 4.74
CA PRO A 58 6.28 7.82 5.67
C PRO A 58 5.53 9.04 6.22
N ARG A 59 4.69 9.69 5.40
CA ARG A 59 3.93 10.88 5.82
C ARG A 59 2.87 10.56 6.86
N GLN A 60 2.29 9.37 6.80
CA GLN A 60 1.27 8.91 7.75
C GLN A 60 1.84 8.03 8.87
N GLN A 61 3.18 7.94 8.99
CA GLN A 61 3.87 7.09 9.96
C GLN A 61 3.42 5.63 9.89
N LEU A 62 3.07 5.16 8.69
CA LEU A 62 2.64 3.78 8.47
C LEU A 62 3.85 2.89 8.24
N PRO A 63 3.89 1.69 8.85
CA PRO A 63 4.90 0.71 8.52
C PRO A 63 4.73 0.31 7.05
N MET A 64 5.80 0.37 6.26
CA MET A 64 5.81 -0.34 4.97
C MET A 64 6.04 -1.82 5.29
N PRO A 65 5.03 -2.70 5.14
CA PRO A 65 5.30 -4.12 5.17
C PRO A 65 6.22 -4.38 3.97
N ARG A 66 7.51 -4.61 4.27
CA ARG A 66 8.42 -5.18 3.29
C ARG A 66 7.76 -6.46 2.81
N ALA A 67 7.76 -6.69 1.49
CA ALA A 67 7.52 -8.03 0.98
C ALA A 67 8.44 -8.94 1.79
N LYS A 68 7.86 -9.93 2.50
CA LYS A 68 8.65 -10.91 3.25
C LYS A 68 9.75 -11.35 2.31
N ARG A 69 11.03 -11.13 2.67
CA ARG A 69 12.12 -11.80 1.96
C ARG A 69 11.71 -13.28 1.96
N PRO A 70 11.70 -13.97 0.81
CA PRO A 70 11.57 -15.42 0.86
C PRO A 70 12.58 -15.91 1.90
N GLY A 71 12.13 -16.80 2.79
CA GLY A 71 12.98 -17.36 3.83
C GLY A 71 14.30 -17.82 3.22
N ALA A 72 15.40 -17.68 3.97
CA ALA A 72 16.76 -17.88 3.49
C ALA A 72 17.10 -19.34 3.10
N ASP A 73 16.10 -20.17 2.79
CA ASP A 73 16.20 -21.61 2.60
C ASP A 73 15.97 -22.04 1.15
N LEU A 74 16.29 -21.19 0.16
CA LEU A 74 16.22 -21.53 -1.27
C LEU A 74 17.59 -21.86 -1.90
N PHE A 75 18.66 -21.98 -1.10
CA PHE A 75 20.00 -22.33 -1.58
C PHE A 75 20.70 -23.40 -0.71
N SER A 76 19.94 -24.34 -0.14
CA SER A 76 20.50 -25.58 0.41
C SER A 76 20.06 -26.73 -0.48
N GLU A 77 20.91 -27.07 -1.44
CA GLU A 77 21.28 -28.43 -1.88
C GLU A 77 22.31 -28.34 -3.02
#